data_AF-A0A383A4R7-F1
#
_entry.id   AF-A0A383A4R7-F1
#
_cell.length_a   1.000
_cell.length_b   1.000
_cell.length_c   1.000
_cell.angle_alpha   90.00
_cell.angle_beta   90.00
_cell.angle_gamma   90.00
#
_symmetry.space_group_name_H-M   'P 1'
#
loop_
_entity.id
_entity.type
_entity.pdbx_description
1 polymer ?
#
loop_
_entity_poly.entity_id
_entity_poly.type
_entity_poly.pdbx_seq_one_letter_code
_entity_poly.pdbx_strand_id
1 'polypeptide(L)'
;VQRIVLFAIAAALGLGLGAEGAFPAYLHVKTHSKRAAIQDEMGRSEAQQMMHAQSWSLHPEEMASLVIPEFSGYHDPLNGQNHYWGRNPMKLNSEYFGILALLMGIVALPWARRRLLILFLALLFVVVAAYTLGGHTPVHWLAYHLIPGGKVLRAIGQSAFLFAFPAVVLATITLQCVLEGSRDERQELSRRVLLVGGVLTGIALITALAPVAVLEVWAMVMWSEIPETNRQLMITNAGWVGRGAFLVA
;
A
#
# COMPACT_ATOMS: atom_id res chain seq x y z
N VAL A 1 16.27 -30.94 -10.63
CA VAL A 1 17.34 -30.19 -11.32
C VAL A 1 16.82 -29.40 -12.51
N GLN A 2 16.23 -30.02 -13.54
CA GLN A 2 15.76 -29.32 -14.76
C GLN A 2 14.80 -28.14 -14.51
N ARG A 3 13.79 -28.30 -13.64
CA ARG A 3 12.85 -27.20 -13.30
C ARG A 3 13.52 -26.02 -12.59
N ILE A 4 14.53 -26.30 -11.75
CA ILE A 4 15.28 -25.28 -11.02
C ILE A 4 16.16 -24.49 -12.00
N VAL A 5 16.80 -25.19 -12.95
CA VAL A 5 17.60 -24.56 -14.00
C VAL A 5 16.73 -23.68 -14.90
N LEU A 6 15.58 -24.19 -15.35
CA LEU A 6 14.64 -23.39 -16.16
C LEU A 6 14.13 -22.16 -15.39
N PHE A 7 13.83 -22.31 -14.10
CA PHE A 7 13.45 -21.19 -13.25
C PHE A 7 14.58 -20.15 -13.11
N ALA A 8 15.82 -20.59 -12.87
CA ALA A 8 16.96 -19.71 -12.76
C ALA A 8 17.22 -18.94 -14.07
N ILE A 9 17.08 -19.61 -15.23
CA ILE A 9 17.17 -18.97 -16.54
C ILE A 9 16.05 -17.93 -16.72
N ALA A 10 14.81 -18.28 -16.40
CA ALA A 10 13.68 -17.36 -16.50
C ALA A 10 13.86 -16.14 -15.57
N ALA A 11 14.34 -16.35 -14.34
CA ALA A 11 14.65 -15.27 -13.41
C ALA A 11 15.78 -14.37 -13.92
N ALA A 12 16.87 -14.96 -14.44
CA ALA A 12 17.98 -14.21 -15.01
C ALA A 12 17.56 -13.39 -16.23
N LEU A 13 16.77 -13.96 -17.14
CA LEU A 13 16.22 -13.25 -18.30
C LEU A 13 15.28 -12.12 -17.86
N GLY A 14 14.39 -12.37 -16.91
CA GLY A 14 13.48 -11.36 -16.37
C GLY A 14 14.23 -10.19 -15.71
N LEU A 15 15.25 -10.48 -14.90
CA LEU A 15 16.12 -9.46 -14.31
C LEU A 15 16.92 -8.70 -15.38
N GLY A 16 17.44 -9.40 -16.39
CA GLY A 16 18.18 -8.78 -17.49
C GLY A 16 17.33 -7.82 -18.31
N LEU A 17 16.10 -8.23 -18.66
CA LEU A 17 15.13 -7.38 -19.35
C LEU A 17 14.70 -6.19 -18.47
N GLY A 18 14.45 -6.41 -17.19
CA GLY A 18 14.11 -5.35 -16.25
C GLY A 18 15.26 -4.36 -16.00
N ALA A 19 16.51 -4.81 -16.10
CA ALA A 19 17.69 -3.97 -15.92
C ALA A 19 17.81 -2.91 -17.02
N GLU A 20 17.32 -3.15 -18.23
CA GLU A 20 17.34 -2.16 -19.31
C GLU A 20 16.54 -0.89 -18.94
N GLY A 21 15.40 -1.04 -18.26
CA GLY A 21 14.65 0.10 -17.74
C GLY A 21 15.16 0.62 -16.39
N ALA A 22 15.54 -0.28 -15.49
CA ALA A 22 15.89 0.09 -14.11
C ALA A 22 17.30 0.69 -13.97
N PHE A 23 18.29 0.18 -14.71
CA PHE A 23 19.68 0.56 -14.56
C PHE A 23 19.98 1.98 -15.06
N PRO A 24 19.50 2.43 -16.24
CA PRO A 24 19.66 3.82 -16.67
C PRO A 24 18.98 4.80 -15.73
N ALA A 25 17.79 4.48 -15.23
CA ALA A 25 17.09 5.30 -14.24
C ALA A 25 17.87 5.40 -12.93
N TYR A 26 18.39 4.28 -12.42
CA TYR A 26 19.25 4.26 -11.24
C TYR A 26 20.52 5.10 -11.42
N LEU A 27 21.24 4.92 -12.53
CA LEU A 27 22.43 5.70 -12.84
C LEU A 27 22.10 7.19 -12.94
N HIS A 28 21.06 7.56 -13.69
CA HIS A 28 20.66 8.95 -13.85
C HIS A 28 20.30 9.61 -12.51
N VAL A 29 19.55 8.90 -11.67
CA VAL A 29 19.24 9.39 -10.32
C VAL A 29 20.57 9.57 -9.57
N LYS A 30 21.42 8.54 -9.52
CA LYS A 30 22.70 8.58 -8.80
C LYS A 30 23.68 9.65 -9.29
N THR A 31 23.74 10.00 -10.57
CA THR A 31 24.81 10.88 -11.12
C THR A 31 24.34 12.28 -11.51
N HIS A 32 23.05 12.48 -11.82
CA HIS A 32 22.56 13.73 -12.40
C HIS A 32 21.39 14.35 -11.63
N SER A 33 20.70 13.58 -10.79
CA SER A 33 19.52 14.07 -10.11
C SER A 33 19.85 14.73 -8.78
N LYS A 34 19.52 16.02 -8.65
CA LYS A 34 19.51 16.72 -7.34
C LYS A 34 18.54 16.09 -6.33
N ARG A 35 17.65 15.19 -6.77
CA ARG A 35 16.67 14.48 -5.93
C ARG A 35 17.26 13.19 -5.32
N ALA A 36 18.39 12.72 -5.84
CA ALA A 36 19.11 11.57 -5.33
C ALA A 36 19.92 11.96 -4.10
N ALA A 37 19.81 11.17 -3.03
CA ALA A 37 20.64 11.34 -1.86
C ALA A 37 22.05 10.80 -2.12
N ILE A 38 22.87 11.55 -2.86
CA ILE A 38 24.29 11.25 -2.98
C ILE A 38 24.96 11.64 -1.65
N GLN A 39 25.65 10.68 -1.05
CA GLN A 39 26.27 10.77 0.27
C GLN A 39 27.41 11.80 0.31
N ASP A 40 28.05 12.07 -0.82
CA ASP A 40 29.34 12.79 -0.88
C ASP A 40 29.25 14.30 -1.20
N GLU A 41 28.17 14.81 -1.80
CA GLU A 41 28.12 16.24 -2.20
C GLU A 41 27.40 17.16 -1.20
N MET A 42 26.59 16.61 -0.28
CA MET A 42 25.78 17.41 0.66
C MET A 42 26.17 17.28 2.14
N GLY A 43 27.15 16.43 2.49
CA GLY A 43 27.61 16.28 3.89
C GLY A 43 26.54 15.76 4.87
N ARG A 44 25.54 15.01 4.37
CA ARG A 44 24.43 14.51 5.20
C ARG A 44 24.89 13.37 6.12
N SER A 45 24.41 13.37 7.36
CA SER A 45 24.56 12.20 8.23
C SER A 45 23.74 11.01 7.69
N GLU A 46 24.10 9.79 8.10
CA GLU A 46 23.35 8.58 7.70
C GLU A 46 21.86 8.66 8.09
N ALA A 47 21.57 9.23 9.27
CA ALA A 47 20.19 9.47 9.71
C ALA A 47 19.44 10.42 8.77
N GLN A 48 20.07 11.51 8.32
CA GLN A 48 19.48 12.42 7.35
C GLN A 48 19.26 11.76 5.99
N GLN A 49 20.17 10.88 5.57
CA GLN A 49 20.03 10.14 4.32
C GLN A 49 18.87 9.13 4.38
N MET A 50 18.71 8.43 5.50
CA MET A 50 17.56 7.54 5.74
C MET A 50 16.24 8.31 5.72
N MET A 51 16.16 9.43 6.45
CA MET A 51 14.96 10.29 6.47
C MET A 51 14.60 10.78 5.05
N HIS A 52 15.61 11.10 4.24
CA HIS A 52 15.38 11.49 2.84
C HIS A 52 14.87 10.32 1.99
N ALA A 53 15.43 9.11 2.15
CA ALA A 53 14.96 7.92 1.43
C ALA A 53 13.51 7.54 1.81
N GLN A 54 13.16 7.71 3.09
CA GLN A 54 11.80 7.50 3.60
C GLN A 54 10.83 8.61 3.23
N SER A 55 11.31 9.76 2.73
CA SER A 55 10.43 10.86 2.36
C SER A 55 9.42 10.43 1.30
N TRP A 56 8.18 10.91 1.43
CA TRP A 56 7.06 10.53 0.57
C TRP A 56 6.73 9.02 0.61
N SER A 57 6.98 8.37 1.76
CA SER A 57 6.39 7.07 2.08
C SER A 57 4.89 7.17 2.24
N LEU A 58 4.22 6.02 2.15
CA LEU A 58 2.89 5.90 2.72
C LEU A 58 2.99 5.91 4.25
N HIS A 59 1.93 6.36 4.87
CA HIS A 59 1.69 6.43 6.29
C HIS A 59 0.40 5.64 6.57
N PRO A 60 0.14 5.28 7.83
CA PRO A 60 -0.97 4.40 8.17
C PRO A 60 -2.34 4.91 7.70
N GLU A 61 -2.54 6.23 7.62
CA GLU A 61 -3.79 6.85 7.15
C GLU A 61 -4.03 6.60 5.67
N GLU A 62 -2.96 6.55 4.88
CA GLU A 62 -3.03 6.29 3.44
C GLU A 62 -3.26 4.79 3.17
N MET A 63 -2.78 3.92 4.07
CA MET A 63 -3.12 2.49 4.05
C MET A 63 -4.57 2.23 4.50
N ALA A 64 -5.09 3.01 5.44
CA ALA A 64 -6.51 2.95 5.81
C ALA A 64 -7.42 3.31 4.62
N SER A 65 -6.92 4.14 3.69
CA SER A 65 -7.61 4.46 2.45
C SER A 65 -7.84 3.25 1.53
N LEU A 66 -7.19 2.10 1.76
CA LEU A 66 -7.47 0.85 1.04
C LEU A 66 -8.82 0.23 1.43
N VAL A 67 -9.28 0.48 2.66
CA VAL A 67 -10.55 -0.03 3.19
C VAL A 67 -11.66 1.00 3.02
N ILE A 68 -11.40 2.24 3.46
CA ILE A 68 -12.35 3.35 3.34
C ILE A 68 -11.81 4.29 2.27
N PRO A 69 -12.46 4.42 1.10
CA PRO A 69 -11.92 5.24 0.03
C PRO A 69 -11.77 6.68 0.53
N GLU A 70 -10.62 7.27 0.23
CA GLU A 70 -10.30 8.66 0.57
C GLU A 70 -10.31 8.94 2.08
N PHE A 71 -10.04 7.93 2.92
CA PHE A 71 -9.89 8.08 4.37
C PHE A 71 -8.92 9.20 4.76
N SER A 72 -7.72 9.21 4.15
CA SER A 72 -6.72 10.28 4.33
C SER A 72 -7.00 11.54 3.52
N GLY A 73 -7.97 11.48 2.60
CA GLY A 73 -8.23 12.46 1.55
C GLY A 73 -7.10 12.58 0.52
N TYR A 74 -7.25 13.57 -0.37
CA TYR A 74 -6.23 14.07 -1.29
C TYR A 74 -6.48 15.57 -1.55
N HIS A 75 -5.48 16.23 -2.10
CA HIS A 75 -5.53 17.60 -2.57
C HIS A 75 -6.00 17.62 -4.03
N ASP A 76 -7.09 18.33 -4.29
CA ASP A 76 -7.63 18.59 -5.62
C ASP A 76 -7.32 20.05 -6.04
N PRO A 77 -6.22 20.26 -6.78
CA PRO A 77 -5.83 21.60 -7.22
C PRO A 77 -6.77 22.19 -8.27
N LEU A 78 -7.56 21.36 -8.98
CA LEU A 78 -8.46 21.84 -10.04
C LEU A 78 -9.67 22.55 -9.44
N ASN A 79 -10.18 22.03 -8.33
CA ASN A 79 -11.31 22.61 -7.60
C ASN A 79 -10.86 23.46 -6.39
N GLY A 80 -9.56 23.58 -6.14
CA GLY A 80 -8.99 24.31 -5.01
C GLY A 80 -9.35 23.72 -3.65
N GLN A 81 -9.60 22.41 -3.58
CA GLN A 81 -10.02 21.72 -2.37
C GLN A 81 -8.87 20.90 -1.79
N ASN A 82 -8.62 21.03 -0.48
CA ASN A 82 -7.64 20.19 0.22
C ASN A 82 -8.34 19.29 1.24
N HIS A 83 -8.54 18.03 0.88
CA HIS A 83 -9.06 17.03 1.81
C HIS A 83 -7.95 16.22 2.49
N TYR A 84 -6.70 16.38 2.06
CA TYR A 84 -5.58 15.63 2.60
C TYR A 84 -5.19 16.13 3.99
N TRP A 85 -5.27 15.24 4.98
CA TRP A 85 -4.90 15.53 6.37
C TRP A 85 -3.69 14.71 6.87
N GLY A 86 -3.15 13.83 6.03
CA GLY A 86 -2.04 12.94 6.39
C GLY A 86 -0.68 13.63 6.55
N ARG A 87 0.33 12.83 6.84
CA ARG A 87 1.69 13.27 7.18
C ARG A 87 2.54 13.79 6.02
N ASN A 88 2.20 13.44 4.78
CA ASN A 88 2.95 13.99 3.65
C ASN A 88 2.65 15.50 3.47
N PRO A 89 3.54 16.28 2.83
CA PRO A 89 3.28 17.70 2.61
C PRO A 89 2.07 17.97 1.69
N MET A 90 1.79 17.04 0.78
CA MET A 90 0.69 17.09 -0.16
C MET A 90 0.45 15.68 -0.68
N LYS A 91 -0.77 15.40 -1.15
CA LYS A 91 -1.08 14.19 -1.91
C LYS A 91 -2.08 14.47 -3.01
N LEU A 92 -1.82 14.05 -4.24
CA LEU A 92 -2.67 14.31 -5.41
C LEU A 92 -3.36 13.05 -5.94
N ASN A 93 -3.31 11.97 -5.17
CA ASN A 93 -3.75 10.65 -5.58
C ASN A 93 -4.31 9.89 -4.39
N SER A 94 -5.08 8.83 -4.68
CA SER A 94 -5.55 7.86 -3.69
C SER A 94 -4.97 6.49 -4.04
N GLU A 95 -4.50 5.74 -3.04
CA GLU A 95 -4.02 4.36 -3.22
C GLU A 95 -5.17 3.34 -3.23
N TYR A 96 -6.43 3.78 -3.11
CA TYR A 96 -7.59 2.91 -3.15
C TYR A 96 -7.72 2.21 -4.51
N PHE A 97 -7.61 0.89 -4.51
CA PHE A 97 -7.74 0.04 -5.72
C PHE A 97 -9.03 -0.79 -5.74
N GLY A 98 -9.99 -0.49 -4.86
CA GLY A 98 -11.32 -1.12 -4.83
C GLY A 98 -11.50 -2.15 -3.71
N ILE A 99 -12.56 -1.97 -2.92
CA ILE A 99 -12.89 -2.84 -1.78
C ILE A 99 -13.11 -4.30 -2.20
N LEU A 100 -13.65 -4.54 -3.39
CA LEU A 100 -13.91 -5.90 -3.86
C LEU A 100 -12.61 -6.67 -4.12
N ALA A 101 -11.57 -6.00 -4.63
CA ALA A 101 -10.26 -6.59 -4.80
C ALA A 101 -9.64 -6.93 -3.43
N LEU A 102 -9.75 -6.03 -2.46
CA LEU A 102 -9.28 -6.28 -1.09
C LEU A 102 -10.03 -7.45 -0.44
N LEU A 103 -11.36 -7.45 -0.50
CA LEU A 103 -12.23 -8.48 0.05
C LEU A 103 -11.91 -9.86 -0.54
N MET A 104 -11.87 -9.96 -1.88
CA MET A 104 -11.61 -11.23 -2.57
C MET A 104 -10.17 -11.70 -2.37
N GLY A 105 -9.22 -10.76 -2.25
CA GLY A 105 -7.83 -11.06 -1.92
C GLY A 105 -7.69 -11.66 -0.50
N ILE A 106 -8.38 -11.10 0.49
CA ILE A 106 -8.40 -11.62 1.87
C ILE A 106 -9.04 -13.01 1.92
N VAL A 107 -10.14 -13.23 1.19
CA VAL A 107 -10.83 -14.54 1.12
C VAL A 107 -9.91 -15.66 0.59
N ALA A 108 -8.91 -15.33 -0.25
CA ALA A 108 -7.94 -16.28 -0.76
C ALA A 108 -6.93 -16.76 0.31
N LEU A 109 -6.63 -15.94 1.32
CA LEU A 109 -5.49 -16.15 2.24
C LEU A 109 -5.47 -17.51 2.96
N PRO A 110 -6.59 -18.09 3.42
CA PRO A 110 -6.56 -19.40 4.08
C PRO A 110 -6.01 -20.52 3.17
N TRP A 111 -6.07 -20.36 1.85
CA TRP A 111 -5.51 -21.31 0.89
C TRP A 111 -3.99 -21.22 0.75
N ALA A 112 -3.33 -20.19 1.29
CA ALA A 112 -1.87 -20.04 1.26
C ALA A 112 -1.14 -21.27 1.83
N ARG A 113 -1.74 -21.96 2.80
CA ARG A 113 -1.18 -23.20 3.41
C ARG A 113 -1.08 -24.37 2.44
N ARG A 114 -1.87 -24.36 1.36
CA ARG A 114 -1.95 -25.47 0.38
C ARG A 114 -1.53 -25.03 -1.03
N ARG A 115 -1.53 -23.73 -1.33
CA ARG A 115 -1.24 -23.17 -2.65
C ARG A 115 -0.10 -22.17 -2.55
N LEU A 116 1.11 -22.59 -2.95
CA LEU A 116 2.33 -21.77 -2.87
C LEU A 116 2.23 -20.45 -3.64
N LEU A 117 1.48 -20.41 -4.75
CA LEU A 117 1.23 -19.17 -5.49
C LEU A 117 0.49 -18.13 -4.64
N ILE A 118 -0.53 -18.54 -3.90
CA ILE A 118 -1.29 -17.65 -3.00
C ILE A 118 -0.39 -17.16 -1.86
N LEU A 119 0.42 -18.05 -1.29
CA LEU A 119 1.40 -17.67 -0.27
C LEU A 119 2.40 -16.64 -0.81
N PHE A 120 2.96 -16.87 -1.99
CA PHE A 120 3.88 -15.96 -2.64
C PHE A 120 3.24 -14.58 -2.88
N LEU A 121 2.03 -14.52 -3.44
CA LEU A 121 1.33 -13.26 -3.69
C LEU A 121 0.98 -12.53 -2.39
N ALA A 122 0.54 -13.25 -1.35
CA ALA A 122 0.27 -12.66 -0.05
C ALA A 122 1.53 -12.10 0.61
N LEU A 123 2.65 -12.83 0.56
CA LEU A 123 3.94 -12.35 1.06
C LEU A 123 4.43 -11.15 0.24
N LEU A 124 4.28 -11.17 -1.08
CA LEU A 124 4.62 -10.05 -1.95
C LEU A 124 3.82 -8.80 -1.58
N PHE A 125 2.50 -8.93 -1.39
CA PHE A 125 1.63 -7.85 -0.91
C PHE A 125 2.17 -7.27 0.41
N VAL A 126 2.37 -8.12 1.42
CA VAL A 126 2.77 -7.69 2.76
C VAL A 126 4.14 -7.04 2.77
N VAL A 127 5.13 -7.63 2.10
CA VAL A 127 6.51 -7.10 2.05
C VAL A 127 6.54 -5.76 1.32
N VAL A 128 5.86 -5.64 0.19
CA VAL A 128 5.83 -4.39 -0.56
C VAL A 128 5.04 -3.32 0.19
N ALA A 129 3.87 -3.63 0.75
CA ALA A 129 3.11 -2.68 1.57
C ALA A 129 3.94 -2.20 2.77
N ALA A 130 4.62 -3.11 3.47
CA ALA A 130 5.52 -2.75 4.56
C ALA A 130 6.71 -1.89 4.11
N TYR A 131 7.29 -2.19 2.94
CA TYR A 131 8.34 -1.36 2.35
C TYR A 131 7.82 0.07 2.06
N THR A 132 6.64 0.20 1.45
CA THR A 132 6.05 1.52 1.12
C THR A 132 5.70 2.36 2.35
N LEU A 133 5.51 1.73 3.51
CA LEU A 133 5.27 2.40 4.80
C LEU A 133 6.52 3.08 5.38
N GLY A 134 7.69 2.95 4.74
CA GLY A 134 8.88 3.72 5.09
C GLY A 134 9.29 3.57 6.55
N GLY A 135 9.32 4.68 7.28
CA GLY A 135 9.70 4.72 8.69
C GLY A 135 8.77 3.99 9.66
N HIS A 136 7.57 3.58 9.21
CA HIS A 136 6.62 2.86 10.07
C HIS A 136 6.88 1.35 10.16
N THR A 137 7.78 0.79 9.35
CA THR A 137 8.16 -0.63 9.43
C THR A 137 9.67 -0.83 9.28
N PRO A 138 10.24 -1.94 9.79
CA PRO A 138 11.65 -2.23 9.60
C PRO A 138 12.01 -2.64 8.16
N VAL A 139 11.02 -2.88 7.28
CA VAL A 139 11.27 -3.42 5.93
C VAL A 139 12.02 -2.41 5.06
N HIS A 140 11.65 -1.12 5.12
CA HIS A 140 12.41 -0.09 4.42
C HIS A 140 13.84 0.04 4.95
N TRP A 141 14.01 -0.03 6.28
CA TRP A 141 15.34 0.03 6.90
C TRP A 141 16.23 -1.12 6.42
N LEU A 142 15.69 -2.35 6.35
CA LEU A 142 16.42 -3.50 5.80
C LEU A 142 16.80 -3.27 4.33
N ALA A 143 15.85 -2.82 3.52
CA ALA A 143 16.08 -2.54 2.11
C ALA A 143 17.16 -1.46 1.91
N TYR A 144 17.16 -0.40 2.72
CA TYR A 144 18.16 0.67 2.67
C TYR A 144 19.59 0.17 2.88
N HIS A 145 19.79 -0.81 3.78
CA HIS A 145 21.12 -1.34 4.11
C HIS A 145 21.54 -2.52 3.23
N LEU A 146 20.59 -3.33 2.77
CA LEU A 146 20.88 -4.58 2.05
C LEU A 146 20.81 -4.44 0.52
N ILE A 147 19.97 -3.54 0.00
CA ILE A 147 19.72 -3.44 -1.45
C ILE A 147 20.62 -2.36 -2.06
N PRO A 148 21.44 -2.70 -3.08
CA PRO A 148 22.19 -1.70 -3.84
C PRO A 148 21.25 -0.63 -4.41
N GLY A 149 21.50 0.64 -4.08
CA GLY A 149 20.69 1.76 -4.52
C GLY A 149 19.48 2.09 -3.64
N GLY A 150 19.23 1.33 -2.56
CA GLY A 150 18.15 1.64 -1.60
C GLY A 150 18.27 3.01 -0.94
N LYS A 151 19.49 3.56 -0.87
CA LYS A 151 19.76 4.91 -0.33
C LYS A 151 19.35 6.06 -1.26
N VAL A 152 19.19 5.76 -2.54
CA VAL A 152 19.04 6.76 -3.61
C VAL A 152 17.57 6.96 -3.98
N LEU A 153 16.74 5.95 -3.73
CA LEU A 153 15.31 5.98 -4.00
C LEU A 153 14.57 6.75 -2.91
N ARG A 154 13.72 7.70 -3.31
CA ARG A 154 12.75 8.40 -2.45
C ARG A 154 11.35 8.20 -3.03
N ALA A 155 10.31 8.67 -2.32
CA ALA A 155 8.93 8.55 -2.78
C ALA A 155 8.51 7.12 -3.02
N ILE A 156 8.93 6.25 -2.10
CA ILE A 156 8.59 4.83 -2.07
C ILE A 156 7.07 4.60 -2.06
N GLY A 157 6.26 5.55 -1.58
CA GLY A 157 4.80 5.43 -1.63
C GLY A 157 4.24 5.38 -3.05
N GLN A 158 4.94 5.92 -4.05
CA GLN A 158 4.56 5.81 -5.47
C GLN A 158 4.62 4.37 -5.99
N SER A 159 5.29 3.46 -5.27
CA SER A 159 5.30 2.03 -5.59
C SER A 159 4.09 1.27 -5.07
N ALA A 160 3.02 1.96 -4.64
CA ALA A 160 1.78 1.34 -4.16
C ALA A 160 1.16 0.35 -5.15
N PHE A 161 1.30 0.61 -6.45
CA PHE A 161 0.84 -0.31 -7.50
C PHE A 161 1.47 -1.71 -7.39
N LEU A 162 2.69 -1.84 -6.83
CA LEU A 162 3.38 -3.11 -6.64
C LEU A 162 2.72 -3.99 -5.57
N PHE A 163 2.07 -3.41 -4.55
CA PHE A 163 1.24 -4.20 -3.63
C PHE A 163 -0.21 -4.31 -4.13
N ALA A 164 -0.72 -3.36 -4.91
CA ALA A 164 -2.04 -3.50 -5.52
C ALA A 164 -2.09 -4.70 -6.50
N PHE A 165 -1.03 -4.92 -7.27
CA PHE A 165 -0.93 -6.03 -8.22
C PHE A 165 -1.22 -7.41 -7.60
N PRO A 166 -0.47 -7.89 -6.58
CA PRO A 166 -0.76 -9.19 -5.99
C PRO A 166 -2.14 -9.26 -5.33
N ALA A 167 -2.67 -8.16 -4.78
CA ALA A 167 -4.03 -8.13 -4.25
C ALA A 167 -5.08 -8.40 -5.34
N VAL A 168 -4.95 -7.75 -6.50
CA VAL A 168 -5.85 -7.97 -7.65
C VAL A 168 -5.71 -9.39 -8.21
N VAL A 169 -4.50 -9.94 -8.29
CA VAL A 169 -4.32 -11.34 -8.74
C VAL A 169 -4.96 -12.32 -7.77
N LEU A 170 -4.79 -12.13 -6.45
CA LEU A 170 -5.47 -12.93 -5.44
C LEU A 170 -7.00 -12.83 -5.55
N ALA A 171 -7.52 -11.63 -5.78
CA ALA A 171 -8.94 -11.40 -6.00
C ALA A 171 -9.46 -12.18 -7.21
N THR A 172 -8.74 -12.17 -8.32
CA THR A 172 -9.09 -12.92 -9.54
C THR A 172 -9.08 -14.43 -9.30
N ILE A 173 -8.11 -14.96 -8.54
CA ILE A 173 -8.07 -16.39 -8.17
C ILE A 173 -9.34 -16.77 -7.38
N THR A 174 -9.72 -15.95 -6.40
CA THR A 174 -10.95 -16.17 -5.64
C THR A 174 -12.18 -16.10 -6.53
N LEU A 175 -12.27 -15.08 -7.39
CA LEU A 175 -13.39 -14.90 -8.31
C LEU A 175 -13.55 -16.10 -9.25
N GLN A 176 -12.45 -16.62 -9.80
CA GLN A 176 -12.48 -17.82 -10.63
C GLN A 176 -13.04 -19.02 -9.85
N CYS A 177 -12.60 -19.22 -8.60
CA CYS A 177 -13.15 -20.30 -7.77
C CYS A 177 -14.64 -20.10 -7.42
N VAL A 178 -15.13 -18.86 -7.31
CA VAL A 178 -16.57 -18.58 -7.13
C VAL A 178 -17.37 -18.97 -8.39
N LEU A 179 -16.84 -18.66 -9.57
CA LEU A 179 -17.54 -18.88 -10.85
C LEU A 179 -17.47 -20.33 -11.33
N GLU A 180 -16.33 -20.99 -11.14
CA GLU A 180 -16.00 -22.29 -11.74
C GLU A 180 -15.82 -23.41 -10.71
N GLY A 181 -15.69 -23.08 -9.42
CA GLY A 181 -15.41 -24.07 -8.37
C GLY A 181 -16.55 -25.07 -8.16
N SER A 182 -16.24 -26.17 -7.47
CA SER A 182 -17.22 -27.18 -7.05
C SER A 182 -18.27 -26.59 -6.08
N ARG A 183 -19.38 -27.29 -5.87
CA ARG A 183 -20.43 -26.84 -4.92
C ARG A 183 -19.86 -26.62 -3.51
N ASP A 184 -19.03 -27.53 -3.03
CA ASP A 184 -18.42 -27.46 -1.69
C ASP A 184 -17.46 -26.27 -1.57
N GLU A 185 -16.64 -26.01 -2.61
CA GLU A 185 -15.76 -24.84 -2.65
C GLU A 185 -16.54 -23.53 -2.65
N ARG A 186 -17.62 -23.45 -3.44
CA ARG A 186 -18.50 -22.27 -3.46
C ARG A 186 -19.17 -22.04 -2.11
N GLN A 187 -19.60 -23.10 -1.44
CA GLN A 187 -20.22 -22.98 -0.11
C GLN A 187 -19.21 -22.45 0.91
N GLU A 188 -17.99 -22.99 0.94
CA GLU A 188 -16.92 -22.50 1.80
C GLU A 188 -16.57 -21.04 1.50
N LEU A 189 -16.45 -20.67 0.22
CA LEU A 189 -16.19 -19.31 -0.21
C LEU A 189 -17.31 -18.35 0.19
N SER A 190 -18.57 -18.75 0.03
CA SER A 190 -19.72 -17.92 0.41
C SER A 190 -19.67 -17.54 1.89
N ARG A 191 -19.32 -18.49 2.78
CA ARG A 191 -19.17 -18.24 4.21
C ARG A 191 -18.05 -17.23 4.48
N ARG A 192 -16.91 -17.36 3.80
CA ARG A 192 -15.78 -16.44 3.94
C ARG A 192 -16.10 -15.05 3.41
N VAL A 193 -16.76 -14.95 2.26
CA VAL A 193 -17.21 -13.68 1.68
C VAL A 193 -18.20 -12.99 2.61
N LEU A 194 -19.16 -13.72 3.18
CA LEU A 194 -20.08 -13.16 4.16
C LEU A 194 -19.38 -12.68 5.44
N LEU A 195 -18.40 -13.43 5.93
CA LEU A 195 -17.65 -13.05 7.14
C LEU A 195 -16.76 -11.83 6.88
N VAL A 196 -15.91 -11.88 5.85
CA VAL A 196 -14.98 -10.80 5.52
C VAL A 196 -15.75 -9.57 5.05
N GLY A 197 -16.74 -9.76 4.18
CA GLY A 197 -17.64 -8.70 3.72
C GLY A 197 -18.44 -8.08 4.85
N GLY A 198 -19.03 -8.88 5.73
CA GLY A 198 -19.76 -8.37 6.89
C GLY A 198 -18.88 -7.55 7.84
N VAL A 199 -17.61 -7.95 8.04
CA VAL A 199 -16.65 -7.16 8.82
C VAL A 199 -16.30 -5.86 8.12
N LEU A 200 -16.00 -5.88 6.82
CA LEU A 200 -15.66 -4.68 6.05
C LEU A 200 -16.83 -3.70 5.96
N THR A 201 -18.04 -4.20 5.65
CA THR A 201 -19.29 -3.42 5.68
C THR A 201 -19.55 -2.87 7.08
N GLY A 202 -19.33 -3.65 8.15
CA GLY A 202 -19.46 -3.17 9.52
C GLY A 202 -18.52 -2.00 9.83
N ILE A 203 -17.25 -2.10 9.45
CA ILE A 203 -16.26 -1.01 9.58
C ILE A 203 -16.71 0.21 8.76
N ALA A 204 -17.16 -0.01 7.53
CA ALA A 204 -17.63 1.05 6.63
C ALA A 204 -18.87 1.76 7.20
N LEU A 205 -19.88 1.03 7.70
CA LEU A 205 -21.07 1.61 8.32
C LEU A 205 -20.76 2.37 9.60
N ILE A 206 -19.89 1.85 10.47
CA ILE A 206 -19.45 2.56 11.68
C ILE A 206 -18.76 3.88 11.29
N THR A 207 -17.89 3.83 10.27
CA THR A 207 -17.19 5.02 9.77
C THR A 207 -18.16 6.01 9.09
N ALA A 208 -19.17 5.52 8.39
CA ALA A 208 -20.19 6.35 7.74
C ALA A 208 -21.09 7.07 8.75
N LEU A 209 -21.49 6.37 9.82
CA LEU A 209 -22.40 6.89 10.85
C LEU A 209 -21.70 7.77 11.87
N ALA A 210 -20.43 7.51 12.17
CA ALA A 210 -19.65 8.22 13.18
C ALA A 210 -18.22 8.54 12.71
N PRO A 211 -18.03 9.25 11.57
CA PRO A 211 -16.70 9.46 10.98
C PRO A 211 -15.76 10.23 11.91
N VAL A 212 -16.27 11.24 12.63
CA VAL A 212 -15.49 12.01 13.62
C VAL A 212 -14.94 11.10 14.72
N ALA A 213 -15.79 10.24 15.31
CA ALA A 213 -15.36 9.34 16.38
C ALA A 213 -14.31 8.33 15.88
N VAL A 214 -14.50 7.77 14.69
CA VAL A 214 -13.53 6.85 14.07
C VAL A 214 -12.20 7.54 13.81
N LEU A 215 -12.21 8.76 13.25
CA LEU A 215 -11.00 9.53 12.97
C LEU A 215 -10.23 9.89 14.24
N GLU A 216 -10.91 10.29 15.31
CA GLU A 216 -10.29 10.58 16.61
C GLU A 216 -9.68 9.33 17.25
N VAL A 217 -10.40 8.20 17.24
CA VAL A 217 -9.85 6.92 17.73
C VAL A 217 -8.65 6.48 16.89
N TRP A 218 -8.74 6.63 15.58
CA TRP A 218 -7.64 6.33 14.68
C TRP A 218 -6.43 7.21 15.00
N ALA A 219 -6.61 8.52 15.17
CA ALA A 219 -5.53 9.45 15.51
C ALA A 219 -4.92 9.12 16.86
N MET A 220 -5.74 8.80 17.87
CA MET A 220 -5.25 8.38 19.19
C MET A 220 -4.30 7.17 19.12
N VAL A 221 -4.59 6.19 18.25
CA VAL A 221 -3.80 4.96 18.13
C VAL A 221 -2.61 5.11 17.17
N MET A 222 -2.83 5.75 16.03
CA MET A 222 -1.88 5.77 14.91
C MET A 222 -1.10 7.08 14.79
N TRP A 223 -1.56 8.17 15.41
CA TRP A 223 -0.94 9.49 15.38
C TRP A 223 -1.26 10.33 16.62
N SER A 224 -0.87 9.85 17.81
CA SER A 224 -1.18 10.51 19.09
C SER A 224 -0.70 11.96 19.18
N GLU A 225 0.38 12.29 18.45
CA GLU A 225 0.97 13.63 18.36
C GLU A 225 0.57 14.36 17.06
N ILE A 226 -0.66 14.16 16.57
CA ILE A 226 -1.15 14.84 15.37
C ILE A 226 -1.09 16.37 15.55
N PRO A 227 -0.45 17.12 14.62
CA PRO A 227 -0.45 18.57 14.66
C PRO A 227 -1.88 19.12 14.59
N GLU A 228 -2.14 20.21 15.31
CA GLU A 228 -3.47 20.81 15.40
C GLU A 228 -4.06 21.15 14.02
N THR A 229 -3.23 21.65 13.09
CA THR A 229 -3.64 21.95 11.71
C THR A 229 -4.14 20.69 10.97
N ASN A 230 -3.43 19.57 11.11
CA ASN A 230 -3.82 18.30 10.49
C ASN A 230 -5.08 17.75 11.12
N ARG A 231 -5.21 17.85 12.45
CA ARG A 231 -6.41 17.43 13.18
C ARG A 231 -7.63 18.25 12.77
N GLN A 232 -7.50 19.57 12.65
CA GLN A 232 -8.59 20.44 12.17
C GLN A 232 -9.02 20.08 10.74
N LEU A 233 -8.07 19.83 9.83
CA LEU A 233 -8.36 19.36 8.48
C LEU A 233 -9.07 18.00 8.50
N MET A 234 -8.59 17.05 9.31
CA MET A 234 -9.18 15.73 9.47
C MET A 234 -10.65 15.82 9.91
N ILE A 235 -10.95 16.63 10.93
CA ILE A 235 -12.31 16.77 11.45
C ILE A 235 -13.22 17.54 10.50
N THR A 236 -12.72 18.61 9.87
CA THR A 236 -13.46 19.37 8.84
C THR A 236 -13.85 18.45 7.67
N ASN A 237 -12.97 17.51 7.31
CA ASN A 237 -13.17 16.56 6.22
C ASN A 237 -13.88 15.27 6.65
N ALA A 238 -14.35 15.14 7.90
CA ALA A 238 -14.99 13.91 8.37
C ALA A 238 -16.23 13.53 7.54
N GLY A 239 -16.99 14.51 7.05
CA GLY A 239 -18.14 14.27 6.16
C GLY A 239 -17.73 13.70 4.79
N TRP A 240 -16.50 13.97 4.33
CA TRP A 240 -15.94 13.35 3.13
C TRP A 240 -15.65 11.87 3.36
N VAL A 241 -14.96 11.56 4.46
CA VAL A 241 -14.67 10.18 4.89
C VAL A 241 -15.95 9.37 5.10
N GLY A 242 -16.96 9.97 5.74
CA GLY A 242 -18.26 9.32 5.96
C GLY A 242 -18.99 8.96 4.66
N ARG A 243 -18.92 9.83 3.64
CA ARG A 243 -19.48 9.53 2.30
C ARG A 243 -18.72 8.41 1.61
N GLY A 244 -17.39 8.44 1.63
CA GLY A 244 -16.57 7.36 1.08
C GLY A 244 -16.87 6.02 1.73
N ALA A 245 -17.00 6.00 3.06
CA ALA A 245 -17.38 4.81 3.82
C ALA A 245 -18.79 4.31 3.46
N PHE A 246 -19.78 5.21 3.32
CA PHE A 246 -21.14 4.85 2.92
C PHE A 246 -21.21 4.23 1.52
N LEU A 247 -20.40 4.71 0.57
CA LEU A 247 -20.37 4.18 -0.80
C LEU A 247 -19.80 2.76 -0.89
N VAL A 248 -19.05 2.33 0.12
CA VAL A 248 -18.37 1.03 0.16
C VAL A 248 -19.05 0.02 1.08
N ALA A 249 -19.87 0.49 2.02
CA ALA A 249 -20.68 -0.32 2.92
C ALA A 249 -21.70 -1.19 2.17
#